data_AF-A0A8H4BSK3-F1
#
_entry.id   AF-A0A8H4BSK3-F1
#
_cell.length_a   1.000
_cell.length_b   1.000
_cell.length_c   1.000
_cell.angle_alpha   90.00
_cell.angle_beta   90.00
_cell.angle_gamma   90.00
#
_symmetry.space_group_name_H-M   'P 1'
#
loop_
_entity.id
_entity.type
_entity.pdbx_description
1 polymer ?
#
loop_
_entity_poly.entity_id
_entity_poly.type
_entity_poly.pdbx_seq_one_letter_code
_entity_poly.pdbx_strand_id
1 'polypeptide(L)'
;MTVHLPETIPDTTYLYGYALLIATIFVFVMSGYSIIGSKYMPDTNNKVLDWIKYDNYYCLLIPITAIVWIYWVLWNWMGMKFFRHN
;
A
#
# COMPACT_ATOMS: atom_id res chain seq x y z
N MET A 1 -20.15 19.61 11.64
CA MET A 1 -20.81 20.17 10.45
C MET A 1 -20.66 19.14 9.33
N THR A 2 -21.66 18.26 9.18
CA THR A 2 -21.74 17.38 8.02
C THR A 2 -22.10 18.26 6.84
N VAL A 3 -21.18 18.39 5.88
CA VAL A 3 -21.45 19.12 4.64
C VAL A 3 -22.54 18.35 3.91
N HIS A 4 -23.76 18.88 3.91
CA HIS A 4 -24.86 18.33 3.13
C HIS A 4 -24.58 18.64 1.66
N LEU A 5 -24.00 17.66 0.96
CA LEU A 5 -23.81 17.71 -0.48
C LEU A 5 -25.17 17.54 -1.16
N PRO A 6 -25.49 18.31 -2.21
CA PRO A 6 -26.74 18.15 -2.95
C PRO A 6 -26.80 16.76 -3.60
N GLU A 7 -27.95 16.07 -3.49
CA GLU A 7 -28.21 14.70 -4.02
C GLU A 7 -28.10 14.55 -5.55
N THR A 8 -27.74 15.62 -6.26
CA THR A 8 -27.66 15.67 -7.73
C THR A 8 -26.32 15.21 -8.28
N ILE A 9 -25.32 14.98 -7.41
CA ILE A 9 -23.99 14.51 -7.81
C ILE A 9 -23.94 13.00 -7.54
N PRO A 10 -23.72 12.14 -8.55
CA PRO A 10 -23.61 10.72 -8.32
C PRO A 10 -22.43 10.45 -7.36
N ASP A 11 -22.70 9.73 -6.27
CA ASP A 11 -21.71 9.38 -5.26
C ASP A 11 -20.63 8.46 -5.84
N THR A 12 -19.53 9.04 -6.34
CA THR A 12 -18.39 8.29 -6.90
C THR A 12 -17.48 7.66 -5.83
N THR A 13 -17.86 7.74 -4.56
CA THR A 13 -17.08 7.26 -3.40
C THR A 13 -16.70 5.78 -3.50
N TYR A 14 -17.57 4.95 -4.09
CA TYR A 14 -17.31 3.52 -4.27
C TYR A 14 -16.14 3.24 -5.22
N LEU A 15 -15.87 4.12 -6.21
CA LEU A 15 -14.76 3.96 -7.15
C LEU A 15 -13.41 4.06 -6.44
N TYR A 16 -13.29 4.96 -5.46
CA TYR A 16 -12.09 5.07 -4.63
C TYR A 16 -11.89 3.85 -3.75
N GLY A 17 -12.97 3.22 -3.29
CA GLY A 17 -12.93 1.93 -2.59
C GLY A 17 -12.33 0.83 -3.47
N TYR A 18 -12.82 0.68 -4.70
CA TYR A 18 -12.27 -0.29 -5.65
C TYR A 18 -10.82 0.03 -6.04
N ALA A 19 -10.48 1.29 -6.27
CA ALA A 19 -9.11 1.71 -6.56
C ALA A 19 -8.15 1.35 -5.41
N LEU A 20 -8.57 1.55 -4.16
CA LEU A 20 -7.78 1.20 -2.98
C LEU A 20 -7.59 -0.31 -2.88
N LEU A 21 -8.63 -1.11 -3.10
CA LEU A 21 -8.53 -2.58 -3.09
C LEU A 21 -7.61 -3.11 -4.18
N ILE A 22 -7.68 -2.55 -5.40
CA ILE A 22 -6.79 -2.95 -6.50
C ILE A 22 -5.34 -2.59 -6.15
N ALA A 23 -5.09 -1.40 -5.59
CA ALA A 23 -3.77 -0.98 -5.18
C ALA A 23 -3.18 -1.89 -4.09
N THR A 24 -3.95 -2.27 -3.08
CA THR A 24 -3.47 -3.16 -2.01
C THR A 24 -3.17 -4.57 -2.51
N ILE A 25 -4.02 -5.11 -3.38
CA ILE A 25 -3.76 -6.42 -4.04
C ILE A 25 -2.48 -6.35 -4.86
N PHE A 26 -2.28 -5.30 -5.64
CA PHE A 26 -1.07 -5.14 -6.46
C PHE A 26 0.20 -5.09 -5.61
N VAL A 27 0.21 -4.28 -4.56
CA VAL A 27 1.35 -4.19 -3.63
C VAL A 27 1.59 -5.53 -2.94
N PHE A 28 0.53 -6.23 -2.54
CA PHE A 28 0.64 -7.56 -1.91
C PHE A 28 1.25 -8.60 -2.85
N VAL A 29 0.78 -8.68 -4.10
CA VAL A 29 1.32 -9.62 -5.10
C VAL A 29 2.78 -9.28 -5.45
N MET A 30 3.10 -8.01 -5.66
CA MET A 30 4.47 -7.58 -5.98
C MET A 30 5.46 -7.88 -4.85
N SER A 31 5.07 -7.57 -3.60
CA SER A 31 5.90 -7.88 -2.44
C SER A 31 6.03 -9.39 -2.20
N GLY A 32 4.94 -10.16 -2.32
CA GLY A 32 4.99 -11.62 -2.22
C GLY A 32 5.85 -12.26 -3.31
N TYR A 33 5.77 -11.77 -4.54
CA TYR A 33 6.61 -12.21 -5.65
C TYR A 33 8.09 -11.88 -5.39
N SER A 34 8.40 -10.68 -4.91
CA SER A 34 9.78 -10.29 -4.61
C SER A 34 10.40 -11.16 -3.51
N ILE A 35 9.64 -11.53 -2.47
CA ILE A 35 10.15 -12.27 -1.29
C ILE A 35 10.30 -13.76 -1.58
N ILE A 36 9.26 -14.36 -2.15
CA ILE A 36 9.15 -15.81 -2.32
C ILE A 36 9.38 -16.17 -3.78
N GLY A 37 8.60 -15.58 -4.69
CA GLY A 37 8.58 -15.94 -6.11
C GLY A 37 9.93 -15.79 -6.82
N SER A 38 10.66 -14.72 -6.54
CA SER A 38 11.94 -14.41 -7.19
C SER A 38 13.03 -15.47 -6.93
N LYS A 39 13.05 -16.07 -5.73
CA LYS A 39 14.07 -17.06 -5.33
C LYS A 39 13.87 -18.44 -5.94
N TYR A 40 12.64 -18.78 -6.32
CA TYR A 40 12.32 -20.07 -6.94
C TYR A 40 12.47 -20.08 -8.47
N MET A 41 12.65 -18.91 -9.10
CA MET A 41 12.64 -18.78 -10.55
C MET A 41 14.03 -18.98 -11.17
N PRO A 42 14.18 -19.74 -12.27
CA PRO A 42 15.44 -19.87 -13.00
C PRO A 42 15.83 -18.54 -13.67
N ASP A 43 17.13 -18.34 -13.91
CA ASP A 43 17.64 -17.10 -14.52
C ASP A 43 17.06 -16.91 -15.92
N THR A 44 16.26 -15.86 -16.08
CA THR A 44 15.39 -15.66 -17.24
C THR A 44 16.07 -14.78 -18.31
N ASN A 45 17.34 -14.38 -18.10
CA ASN A 45 18.11 -13.46 -18.96
C ASN A 45 17.46 -12.06 -19.13
N ASN A 46 16.42 -11.76 -18.38
CA ASN A 46 15.81 -10.44 -18.35
C ASN A 46 16.42 -9.65 -17.19
N LYS A 47 17.12 -8.54 -17.51
CA LYS A 47 17.85 -7.71 -16.56
C LYS A 47 17.02 -7.28 -15.34
N VAL A 48 15.74 -6.99 -15.52
CA VAL A 48 14.86 -6.55 -14.41
C VAL A 48 14.53 -7.71 -13.47
N LEU A 49 14.28 -8.90 -14.04
CA LEU A 49 13.87 -10.07 -13.26
C LEU A 49 15.05 -10.68 -12.51
N ASP A 50 16.23 -10.73 -13.15
CA ASP A 50 17.46 -11.16 -12.49
C ASP A 50 17.87 -10.18 -11.39
N TRP A 51 17.68 -8.86 -11.58
CA TRP A 51 17.96 -7.87 -10.53
C TRP A 51 17.10 -8.09 -9.28
N ILE A 52 15.79 -8.32 -9.44
CA ILE A 52 14.87 -8.61 -8.32
C ILE A 52 15.25 -9.93 -7.61
N LYS A 53 15.72 -10.93 -8.35
CA LYS A 53 16.15 -12.22 -7.80
C LYS A 53 17.42 -12.09 -6.94
N TYR A 54 18.40 -11.31 -7.38
CA TYR A 54 19.63 -11.09 -6.63
C TYR A 54 19.50 -10.06 -5.51
N ASP A 55 18.44 -9.24 -5.52
CA ASP A 55 18.17 -8.28 -4.46
C ASP A 55 17.66 -8.96 -3.18
N ASN A 56 18.58 -9.16 -2.24
CA ASN A 56 18.29 -9.74 -0.93
C ASN A 56 18.03 -8.70 0.17
N TYR A 57 18.35 -7.42 -0.07
CA TYR A 57 18.37 -6.40 0.98
C TYR A 57 17.15 -5.49 0.94
N TYR A 58 16.66 -5.13 -0.26
CA TYR A 58 15.55 -4.18 -0.40
C TYR A 58 14.18 -4.86 -0.54
N CYS A 59 14.15 -6.18 -0.64
CA CYS A 59 12.93 -6.96 -0.79
C CYS A 59 11.93 -6.80 0.39
N LEU A 60 12.44 -6.63 1.61
CA LEU A 60 11.62 -6.34 2.80
C LEU A 60 11.37 -4.85 3.04
N LEU A 61 12.00 -3.95 2.28
CA LEU A 61 11.84 -2.51 2.48
C LEU A 61 10.39 -2.07 2.24
N ILE A 62 9.75 -2.60 1.19
CA ILE A 62 8.37 -2.27 0.82
C ILE A 62 7.36 -2.66 1.92
N PRO A 63 7.32 -3.90 2.44
CA PRO A 63 6.39 -4.24 3.51
C PRO A 63 6.69 -3.49 4.81
N ILE A 64 7.96 -3.25 5.14
CA ILE A 64 8.33 -2.51 6.37
C ILE A 64 7.88 -1.05 6.28
N THR A 65 8.12 -0.38 5.16
CA THR A 65 7.70 1.02 4.96
C THR A 65 6.18 1.17 5.03
N ALA A 66 5.41 0.20 4.55
CA ALA A 66 3.96 0.20 4.69
C ALA A 66 3.51 0.13 6.15
N ILE A 67 4.14 -0.71 6.98
CA ILE A 67 3.85 -0.80 8.42
C ILE A 67 4.15 0.53 9.13
N VAL A 68 5.32 1.12 8.86
CA VAL A 68 5.70 2.42 9.45
C VAL A 68 4.73 3.52 9.03
N TRP A 69 4.29 3.52 7.77
CA TRP A 69 3.35 4.51 7.26
C TRP A 69 1.98 4.41 7.96
N ILE A 70 1.44 3.20 8.13
CA ILE A 70 0.19 2.98 8.87
C ILE A 70 0.31 3.50 10.31
N TYR A 71 1.41 3.15 10.99
CA TYR A 71 1.66 3.63 12.35
C TYR A 71 1.69 5.16 12.42
N TRP A 72 2.41 5.80 11.49
CA TRP A 72 2.49 7.26 11.41
C TRP A 72 1.14 7.92 11.19
N VAL A 73 0.33 7.43 10.24
CA VAL A 73 -1.01 7.97 9.96
C VAL A 73 -1.93 7.83 11.17
N LEU A 74 -1.95 6.65 11.80
CA LEU A 74 -2.78 6.40 12.98
C LEU A 74 -2.37 7.28 14.15
N TRP A 75 -1.08 7.43 14.41
CA TRP A 75 -0.57 8.26 15.50
C TRP A 75 -0.86 9.74 15.27
N ASN A 76 -0.72 10.22 14.03
CA ASN A 76 -1.03 11.60 13.67
C ASN A 76 -2.54 11.89 13.84
N TRP A 77 -3.39 10.96 13.36
CA TRP A 77 -4.83 11.07 13.53
C TRP A 77 -5.26 11.04 15.01
N MET A 78 -4.67 10.14 15.78
CA MET A 78 -4.93 10.02 17.22
C MET A 78 -4.48 11.28 17.96
N GLY A 79 -3.33 11.85 17.62
CA GLY A 79 -2.87 13.14 18.16
C GLY A 79 -3.88 14.26 17.93
N MET A 80 -4.39 14.41 16.69
CA MET A 80 -5.43 15.39 16.38
C MET A 80 -6.72 15.18 17.17
N LYS A 81 -7.08 13.93 17.46
CA LYS A 81 -8.25 13.60 18.30
C LYS A 81 -8.03 13.98 19.75
N PHE A 82 -6.86 13.69 20.31
CA PHE A 82 -6.52 14.08 21.68
C PHE A 82 -6.52 15.59 21.87
N PHE A 83 -5.97 16.38 20.92
CA PHE A 83 -6.00 17.85 21.00
C PHE A 83 -7.38 18.49 20.83
N ARG A 84 -8.37 17.76 20.29
CA ARG A 84 -9.73 18.29 20.09
C ARG A 84 -10.64 18.01 21.27
N HIS A 85 -10.39 16.92 21.98
CA HIS A 85 -11.24 16.44 23.08
C HIS A 85 -10.65 16.73 24.47
N ASN A 86 -9.49 17.40 24.54
CA ASN A 86 -8.85 17.93 25.74
C ASN A 86 -8.68 19.43 25.60
#